data_AF-A0A1G8I8X6-F1
#
_entry.id   AF-A0A1G8I8X6-F1
#
_cell.length_a   1.000
_cell.length_b   1.000
_cell.length_c   1.000
_cell.angle_alpha   90.00
_cell.angle_beta   90.00
_cell.angle_gamma   90.00
#
_symmetry.space_group_name_H-M   'P 1'
#
loop_
_entity.id
_entity.type
_entity.pdbx_description
1 polymer ?
#
loop_
_entity_poly.entity_id
_entity_poly.type
_entity_poly.pdbx_seq_one_letter_code
_entity_poly.pdbx_strand_id
1 'polypeptide(L)'
;MADYKVRFYDYNPFGNFPTGTGNTFTWSGPSDPQGFADISDPESGIQGVTLDDDSAGQESATADVTIGGVTSTGSNVDAEAVWTLRDTVTGEIFEVAAFDVENGAAAGDYLISETPLVAGRNYEVLSYDSNPNVNTGDIAFNSTDYVAPDNIVDGTVGGETIDASYVDADGNQIDSGYGTGAGGLGDVVNAGGGDDVVDAGGGDDSVFGGLGSDTLIGGTGNDTLDGGTDGSTDIGGTVTVDNTFTVISLGSAADVDPDETNGVSENAGDLVGTYGSAGTPLYAELANMETFDTSGNGAIEDNDNGGTPENLTINGVVYNVDSL
;
A
#
# COMPACT_ATOMS: atom_id res chain seq x y z
N MET A 1 3.43 -30.13 -5.74
CA MET A 1 4.58 -29.22 -5.81
C MET A 1 4.10 -27.79 -5.95
N ALA A 2 3.94 -27.15 -4.79
CA ALA A 2 3.89 -25.70 -4.71
C ALA A 2 5.23 -25.19 -4.20
N ASP A 3 5.58 -23.98 -4.64
CA ASP A 3 6.72 -23.24 -4.14
C ASP A 3 6.17 -21.88 -3.67
N TYR A 4 6.40 -21.53 -2.41
CA TYR A 4 5.88 -20.30 -1.83
C TYR A 4 6.87 -19.71 -0.82
N LYS A 5 6.80 -18.39 -0.65
CA LYS A 5 7.72 -17.64 0.21
C LYS A 5 6.94 -17.05 1.37
N VAL A 6 7.48 -17.23 2.57
CA VAL A 6 6.85 -16.75 3.81
C VAL A 6 7.86 -16.01 4.66
N ARG A 7 7.36 -15.13 5.51
CA ARG A 7 8.10 -14.52 6.60
C ARG A 7 7.58 -15.07 7.92
N PHE A 8 8.45 -15.19 8.90
CA PHE A 8 8.10 -15.71 10.23
C PHE A 8 8.77 -14.91 11.34
N TYR A 9 8.14 -14.90 12.51
CA TYR A 9 8.61 -14.21 13.70
C TYR A 9 9.62 -15.09 14.45
N ASP A 10 10.71 -14.48 14.92
CA ASP A 10 11.64 -15.07 15.89
C ASP A 10 10.95 -15.21 17.26
N TYR A 11 9.99 -16.12 17.32
CA TYR A 11 9.08 -16.26 18.44
C TYR A 11 8.57 -17.69 18.54
N ASN A 12 8.90 -18.37 19.64
CA ASN A 12 8.33 -19.68 19.92
C ASN A 12 6.95 -19.49 20.59
N PRO A 13 5.83 -19.92 19.97
CA PRO A 13 4.49 -19.74 20.54
C PRO A 13 4.21 -20.65 21.74
N PHE A 14 4.96 -21.74 21.92
CA PHE A 14 4.71 -22.69 23.00
C PHE A 14 4.96 -22.07 24.38
N GLY A 15 3.94 -22.15 25.23
CA GLY A 15 3.95 -21.57 26.58
C GLY A 15 3.71 -20.06 26.62
N ASN A 16 3.71 -19.39 25.47
CA ASN A 16 3.38 -17.97 25.36
C ASN A 16 1.94 -17.75 24.88
N PHE A 17 1.44 -18.61 23.99
CA PHE A 17 0.06 -18.55 23.50
C PHE A 17 -0.84 -19.42 24.38
N PRO A 18 -2.02 -18.91 24.78
CA PRO A 18 -3.01 -19.75 25.44
C PRO A 18 -3.61 -20.75 24.44
N THR A 19 -3.97 -21.95 24.90
CA THR A 19 -4.56 -23.00 24.05
C THR A 19 -6.07 -23.17 24.25
N GLY A 20 -6.65 -22.51 25.25
CA GLY A 20 -8.08 -22.57 25.53
C GLY A 20 -8.87 -21.58 24.66
N THR A 21 -9.89 -22.07 23.94
CA THR A 21 -10.85 -21.24 23.22
C THR A 21 -11.49 -20.16 24.12
N GLY A 22 -11.56 -18.94 23.61
CA GLY A 22 -12.07 -17.75 24.29
C GLY A 22 -11.05 -17.04 25.18
N ASN A 23 -9.84 -17.60 25.33
CA ASN A 23 -8.76 -16.89 26.01
C ASN A 23 -8.21 -15.78 25.11
N THR A 24 -7.79 -14.69 25.74
CA THR A 24 -7.13 -13.59 25.04
C THR A 24 -5.69 -13.44 25.50
N PHE A 25 -4.82 -13.00 24.60
CA PHE A 25 -3.45 -12.61 24.92
C PHE A 25 -3.07 -11.32 24.18
N THR A 26 -2.06 -10.62 24.70
CA THR A 26 -1.46 -9.47 24.03
C THR A 26 -0.24 -9.96 23.27
N TRP A 27 -0.14 -9.69 21.96
CA TRP A 27 1.05 -9.99 21.20
C TRP A 27 2.23 -9.17 21.75
N SER A 28 3.18 -9.89 22.36
CA SER A 28 4.39 -9.32 22.95
C SER A 28 5.64 -9.59 22.11
N GLY A 29 5.45 -10.17 20.92
CA GLY A 29 6.53 -10.44 20.00
C GLY A 29 6.93 -9.22 19.18
N PRO A 30 7.79 -9.43 18.18
CA PRO A 30 8.26 -8.39 17.27
C PRO A 30 7.12 -7.75 16.45
N SER A 31 7.31 -6.49 16.03
CA SER A 31 6.43 -5.84 15.05
C SER A 31 6.52 -6.51 13.68
N ASP A 32 7.74 -6.85 13.26
CA ASP A 32 8.02 -7.41 11.95
C ASP A 32 8.61 -8.83 12.07
N PRO A 33 8.23 -9.74 11.16
CA PRO A 33 8.93 -11.01 10.98
C PRO A 33 10.42 -10.82 10.67
N GLN A 34 11.29 -11.54 11.38
CA GLN A 34 12.74 -11.44 11.23
C GLN A 34 13.35 -12.57 10.40
N GLY A 35 12.57 -13.61 10.11
CA GLY A 35 12.95 -14.72 9.27
C GLY A 35 12.21 -14.73 7.93
N PHE A 36 12.80 -15.40 6.95
CA PHE A 36 12.13 -15.75 5.70
C PHE A 36 12.45 -17.20 5.31
N ALA A 37 11.49 -17.86 4.67
CA ALA A 37 11.62 -19.21 4.17
C ALA A 37 11.13 -19.28 2.71
N ASP A 38 11.91 -19.93 1.85
CA ASP A 38 11.49 -20.35 0.52
C ASP A 38 11.11 -21.83 0.62
N ILE A 39 9.81 -22.12 0.65
CA ILE A 39 9.26 -23.45 0.94
C ILE A 39 8.91 -24.13 -0.38
N SER A 40 9.45 -25.34 -0.55
CA SER A 40 9.10 -26.29 -1.61
C SER A 40 8.35 -27.46 -0.98
N ASP A 41 7.07 -27.54 -1.29
CA ASP A 41 6.18 -28.58 -0.79
C ASP A 41 5.83 -29.55 -1.93
N PRO A 42 6.36 -30.78 -1.92
CA PRO A 42 6.16 -31.75 -3.00
C PRO A 42 4.73 -32.29 -3.07
N GLU A 43 3.91 -32.08 -2.05
CA GLU A 43 2.59 -32.67 -1.90
C GLU A 43 1.58 -32.05 -2.87
N SER A 44 0.39 -32.65 -2.93
CA SER A 44 -0.61 -32.32 -3.97
C SER A 44 -1.96 -31.98 -3.37
N GLY A 45 -2.68 -31.06 -4.03
CA GLY A 45 -3.96 -30.59 -3.52
C GLY A 45 -3.74 -29.61 -2.37
N ILE A 46 -4.61 -29.66 -1.37
CA ILE A 46 -4.56 -28.75 -0.22
C ILE A 46 -3.30 -28.95 0.62
N GLN A 47 -2.84 -30.18 0.78
CA GLN A 47 -1.59 -30.48 1.48
C GLN A 47 -0.40 -29.72 0.90
N GLY A 48 -0.35 -29.56 -0.43
CA GLY A 48 0.78 -28.89 -1.08
C GLY A 48 0.87 -27.38 -0.84
N VAL A 49 -0.08 -26.79 -0.12
CA VAL A 49 -0.13 -25.35 0.19
C VAL A 49 -0.35 -25.10 1.68
N THR A 50 -0.42 -26.15 2.49
CA THR A 50 -0.55 -26.07 3.95
C THR A 50 0.70 -26.60 4.61
N LEU A 51 0.88 -26.31 5.90
CA LEU A 51 1.85 -27.03 6.73
C LEU A 51 1.08 -27.87 7.74
N ASP A 52 1.26 -29.18 7.64
CA ASP A 52 0.76 -30.15 8.62
C ASP A 52 1.86 -30.51 9.64
N ASP A 53 1.49 -31.25 10.69
CA ASP A 53 2.40 -31.84 11.66
C ASP A 53 3.11 -33.07 11.04
N ASP A 54 4.41 -33.23 11.28
CA ASP A 54 5.20 -34.31 10.66
C ASP A 54 4.78 -35.71 11.17
N SER A 55 4.30 -35.77 12.40
CA SER A 55 4.01 -36.99 13.15
C SER A 55 2.62 -37.54 12.83
N ALA A 56 1.70 -36.70 12.37
CA ALA A 56 0.35 -37.10 11.99
C ALA A 56 -0.07 -36.74 10.56
N GLY A 57 0.40 -35.61 10.02
CA GLY A 57 0.21 -35.18 8.63
C GLY A 57 1.17 -35.86 7.67
N GLN A 58 2.36 -36.25 8.14
CA GLN A 58 3.50 -36.69 7.31
C GLN A 58 4.01 -35.60 6.39
N GLU A 59 4.03 -34.36 6.89
CA GLU A 59 4.53 -33.21 6.14
C GLU A 59 5.92 -33.50 5.55
N SER A 60 6.06 -33.19 4.26
CA SER A 60 7.28 -33.45 3.50
C SER A 60 7.83 -32.19 2.82
N ALA A 61 7.29 -31.02 3.18
CA ALA A 61 7.81 -29.72 2.83
C ALA A 61 9.27 -29.55 3.26
N THR A 62 10.01 -28.86 2.41
CA THR A 62 11.39 -28.46 2.70
C THR A 62 11.60 -27.00 2.40
N ALA A 63 12.54 -26.34 3.08
CA ALA A 63 12.75 -24.92 2.92
C ALA A 63 14.22 -24.50 3.01
N ASP A 64 14.53 -23.44 2.25
CA ASP A 64 15.70 -22.60 2.50
C ASP A 64 15.29 -21.50 3.50
N VAL A 65 15.75 -21.63 4.74
CA VAL A 65 15.34 -20.79 5.87
C VAL A 65 16.48 -19.88 6.29
N THR A 66 16.22 -18.57 6.39
CA THR A 66 17.20 -17.59 6.88
C THR A 66 16.64 -16.76 8.02
N ILE A 67 17.40 -16.69 9.11
CA ILE A 67 17.08 -15.86 10.28
C ILE A 67 18.37 -15.50 11.02
N GLY A 68 18.44 -14.31 11.64
CA GLY A 68 19.60 -13.91 12.45
C GLY A 68 20.95 -13.90 11.70
N GLY A 69 20.93 -13.83 10.36
CA GLY A 69 22.12 -13.88 9.50
C GLY A 69 22.68 -15.29 9.24
N VAL A 70 21.97 -16.35 9.64
CA VAL A 70 22.31 -17.74 9.31
C VAL A 70 21.26 -18.33 8.36
N THR A 71 21.67 -19.33 7.57
CA THR A 71 20.80 -20.00 6.60
C THR A 71 20.90 -21.52 6.74
N SER A 72 19.74 -22.18 6.80
CA SER A 72 19.57 -23.62 6.53
C SER A 72 19.10 -23.80 5.09
N THR A 73 19.62 -24.78 4.37
CA THR A 73 19.23 -25.10 2.99
C THR A 73 18.57 -26.46 2.94
N GLY A 74 17.38 -26.55 2.34
CA GLY A 74 16.58 -27.78 2.24
C GLY A 74 16.32 -28.44 3.60
N SER A 75 16.02 -27.65 4.64
CA SER A 75 15.55 -28.20 5.92
C SER A 75 14.14 -28.71 5.75
N ASN A 76 13.80 -29.82 6.41
CA ASN A 76 12.39 -30.13 6.63
C ASN A 76 11.76 -29.03 7.47
N VAL A 77 10.50 -28.73 7.17
CA VAL A 77 9.67 -27.75 7.88
C VAL A 77 8.24 -28.22 7.95
N ASP A 78 7.56 -27.86 9.02
CA ASP A 78 6.23 -28.35 9.35
C ASP A 78 5.56 -27.44 10.40
N ALA A 79 4.31 -27.75 10.75
CA ALA A 79 3.56 -27.04 11.78
C ALA A 79 3.29 -27.95 12.99
N GLU A 80 3.93 -27.65 14.12
CA GLU A 80 3.77 -28.44 15.35
C GLU A 80 2.50 -28.10 16.13
N ALA A 81 1.87 -26.99 15.79
CA ALA A 81 0.58 -26.58 16.32
C ALA A 81 0.01 -25.44 15.48
N VAL A 82 -1.32 -25.33 15.45
CA VAL A 82 -2.04 -24.26 14.77
C VAL A 82 -3.08 -23.66 15.71
N TRP A 83 -3.25 -22.34 15.63
CA TRP A 83 -4.31 -21.61 16.31
C TRP A 83 -5.13 -20.84 15.28
N THR A 84 -6.45 -20.84 15.43
CA THR A 84 -7.31 -19.84 14.79
C THR A 84 -7.46 -18.67 15.76
N LEU A 85 -7.07 -17.47 15.36
CA LEU A 85 -7.13 -16.25 16.16
C LEU A 85 -8.19 -15.30 15.63
N ARG A 86 -8.63 -14.37 16.49
CA ARG A 86 -9.37 -13.17 16.11
C ARG A 86 -8.64 -11.93 16.59
N ASP A 87 -8.37 -10.97 15.70
CA ASP A 87 -7.95 -9.62 16.12
C ASP A 87 -9.15 -8.93 16.82
N THR A 88 -8.95 -8.53 18.07
CA THR A 88 -10.03 -7.93 18.88
C THR A 88 -10.42 -6.51 18.47
N VAL A 89 -9.66 -5.87 17.59
CA VAL A 89 -9.88 -4.53 17.06
C VAL A 89 -10.55 -4.61 15.67
N THR A 90 -9.99 -5.38 14.74
CA THR A 90 -10.53 -5.47 13.35
C THR A 90 -11.66 -6.50 13.23
N GLY A 91 -11.66 -7.52 14.10
CA GLY A 91 -12.59 -8.65 14.02
C GLY A 91 -12.19 -9.72 13.01
N GLU A 92 -11.06 -9.53 12.32
CA GLU A 92 -10.47 -10.48 11.38
C GLU A 92 -10.15 -11.80 12.07
N ILE A 93 -10.30 -12.91 11.33
CA ILE A 93 -10.05 -14.27 11.78
C ILE A 93 -9.05 -14.91 10.83
N PHE A 94 -7.99 -15.49 11.37
CA PHE A 94 -6.85 -16.04 10.62
C PHE A 94 -6.14 -17.14 11.42
N GLU A 95 -5.33 -17.94 10.74
CA GLU A 95 -4.52 -18.98 11.35
C GLU A 95 -3.07 -18.53 11.61
N VAL A 96 -2.49 -19.07 12.69
CA VAL A 96 -1.07 -18.97 12.99
C VAL A 96 -0.55 -20.35 13.35
N ALA A 97 0.71 -20.64 13.02
CA ALA A 97 1.32 -21.94 13.26
C ALA A 97 2.67 -21.85 13.98
N ALA A 98 2.93 -22.82 14.84
CA ALA A 98 4.25 -23.09 15.38
C ALA A 98 5.09 -23.72 14.26
N PHE A 99 5.88 -22.89 13.58
CA PHE A 99 6.70 -23.29 12.43
C PHE A 99 7.99 -23.94 12.93
N ASP A 100 8.14 -25.25 12.76
CA ASP A 100 9.39 -25.93 13.09
C ASP A 100 10.32 -25.99 11.88
N VAL A 101 11.62 -25.87 12.17
CA VAL A 101 12.71 -26.02 11.22
C VAL A 101 13.63 -27.08 11.79
N GLU A 102 13.52 -28.30 11.30
CA GLU A 102 14.14 -29.46 11.96
C GLU A 102 15.68 -29.41 12.01
N ASN A 103 16.32 -28.83 10.98
CA ASN A 103 17.76 -28.98 10.80
C ASN A 103 18.51 -27.78 10.20
N GLY A 104 19.84 -27.83 10.40
CA GLY A 104 20.77 -26.82 9.90
C GLY A 104 21.01 -25.66 10.89
N ALA A 105 21.57 -24.56 10.39
CA ALA A 105 21.99 -23.45 11.24
C ALA A 105 20.83 -22.58 11.75
N ALA A 106 19.70 -22.60 11.05
CA ALA A 106 18.47 -21.87 11.38
C ALA A 106 17.42 -22.75 12.09
N ALA A 107 17.80 -23.95 12.55
CA ALA A 107 16.85 -24.88 13.18
C ALA A 107 16.24 -24.34 14.48
N GLY A 108 14.96 -24.61 14.71
CA GLY A 108 14.21 -24.23 15.91
C GLY A 108 12.74 -23.90 15.64
N ASP A 109 11.99 -23.65 16.72
CA ASP A 109 10.56 -23.31 16.65
C ASP A 109 10.35 -21.79 16.52
N TYR A 110 9.50 -21.43 15.57
CA TYR A 110 9.12 -20.05 15.26
C TYR A 110 7.60 -19.90 15.17
N LEU A 111 7.14 -18.70 14.83
CA LEU A 111 5.73 -18.42 14.58
C LEU A 111 5.56 -17.90 13.17
N ILE A 112 4.75 -18.58 12.39
CA ILE A 112 4.21 -18.07 11.12
C ILE A 112 2.75 -17.66 11.34
N SER A 113 2.33 -16.62 10.65
CA SER A 113 0.98 -16.04 10.75
C SER A 113 0.49 -15.76 9.34
N GLU A 114 -0.79 -16.05 9.07
CA GLU A 114 -1.39 -15.74 7.77
C GLU A 114 -1.58 -14.24 7.57
N THR A 115 -1.83 -13.48 8.63
CA THR A 115 -1.81 -12.00 8.61
C THR A 115 -0.74 -11.46 9.55
N PRO A 116 -0.12 -10.30 9.28
CA PRO A 116 0.84 -9.69 10.20
C PRO A 116 0.26 -9.46 11.61
N LEU A 117 1.06 -9.81 12.62
CA LEU A 117 0.74 -9.57 14.03
C LEU A 117 1.20 -8.17 14.47
N VAL A 118 0.30 -7.42 15.08
CA VAL A 118 0.54 -6.04 15.53
C VAL A 118 1.05 -6.02 16.98
N ALA A 119 2.25 -5.49 17.20
CA ALA A 119 2.85 -5.42 18.53
C ALA A 119 1.93 -4.69 19.54
N GLY A 120 1.66 -5.33 20.68
CA GLY A 120 0.77 -4.80 21.71
C GLY A 120 -0.74 -4.99 21.44
N ARG A 121 -1.12 -5.60 20.32
CA ARG A 121 -2.52 -5.91 19.98
C ARG A 121 -3.01 -7.12 20.78
N ASN A 122 -4.30 -7.09 21.13
CA ASN A 122 -4.95 -8.22 21.79
C ASN A 122 -5.60 -9.14 20.75
N TYR A 123 -5.39 -10.44 20.91
CA TYR A 123 -5.98 -11.49 20.07
C TYR A 123 -6.78 -12.47 20.94
N GLU A 124 -7.91 -12.97 20.41
CA GLU A 124 -8.74 -14.01 21.00
C GLU A 124 -8.46 -15.35 20.31
N VAL A 125 -8.24 -16.42 21.08
CA VAL A 125 -8.09 -17.78 20.53
C VAL A 125 -9.48 -18.37 20.27
N LEU A 126 -9.77 -18.73 19.01
CA LEU A 126 -11.01 -19.38 18.62
C LEU A 126 -10.86 -20.90 18.55
N SER A 127 -9.72 -21.38 18.07
CA SER A 127 -9.40 -22.81 17.99
C SER A 127 -7.91 -23.04 18.20
N TYR A 128 -7.56 -24.26 18.59
CA TYR A 128 -6.19 -24.73 18.77
C TYR A 128 -6.12 -26.21 18.42
N ASP A 129 -5.14 -26.58 17.60
CA ASP A 129 -4.76 -27.95 17.30
C ASP A 129 -3.26 -28.13 17.57
N SER A 130 -2.90 -29.20 18.26
CA SER A 130 -1.50 -29.52 18.60
C SER A 130 -0.90 -30.57 17.67
N ASN A 131 -1.63 -30.93 16.62
CA ASN A 131 -1.28 -32.01 15.70
C ASN A 131 -2.05 -31.77 14.37
N PRO A 132 -1.88 -30.61 13.73
CA PRO A 132 -2.61 -30.23 12.52
C PRO A 132 -2.46 -31.26 11.40
N ASN A 133 -3.57 -31.59 10.76
CA ASN A 133 -3.64 -32.44 9.57
C ASN A 133 -4.84 -32.03 8.71
N VAL A 134 -4.57 -31.28 7.64
CA VAL A 134 -5.62 -30.72 6.79
C VAL A 134 -6.46 -31.81 6.11
N ASN A 135 -5.89 -32.99 5.87
CA ASN A 135 -6.58 -34.13 5.25
C ASN A 135 -7.64 -34.76 6.17
N THR A 136 -7.51 -34.60 7.49
CA THR A 136 -8.53 -34.99 8.47
C THR A 136 -9.54 -33.87 8.75
N GLY A 137 -9.34 -32.70 8.15
CA GLY A 137 -10.19 -31.51 8.30
C GLY A 137 -9.84 -30.67 9.51
N ASP A 138 -8.61 -30.82 10.04
CA ASP A 138 -8.09 -29.98 11.10
C ASP A 138 -7.71 -28.60 10.55
N ILE A 139 -7.51 -27.64 11.46
CA ILE A 139 -7.01 -26.32 11.08
C ILE A 139 -5.53 -26.44 10.70
N ALA A 140 -5.12 -25.70 9.68
CA ALA A 140 -3.74 -25.67 9.19
C ALA A 140 -3.40 -24.26 8.74
N PHE A 141 -2.12 -23.88 8.84
CA PHE A 141 -1.63 -22.70 8.12
C PHE A 141 -1.79 -22.95 6.62
N ASN A 142 -2.32 -21.98 5.88
CA ASN A 142 -2.51 -22.06 4.45
C ASN A 142 -1.81 -20.92 3.71
N SER A 143 -0.83 -21.25 2.89
CA SER A 143 -0.09 -20.30 2.07
C SER A 143 -0.95 -19.54 1.06
N THR A 144 -2.16 -20.00 0.72
CA THR A 144 -3.07 -19.24 -0.15
C THR A 144 -3.76 -18.08 0.56
N ASP A 145 -3.83 -18.15 1.88
CA ASP A 145 -4.45 -17.16 2.75
C ASP A 145 -3.38 -16.29 3.43
N TYR A 146 -2.10 -16.60 3.19
CA TYR A 146 -0.95 -15.84 3.68
C TYR A 146 -0.83 -14.48 2.99
N VAL A 147 -0.70 -13.47 3.83
CA VAL A 147 -0.55 -12.07 3.51
C VAL A 147 0.84 -11.63 3.97
N ALA A 148 1.62 -11.03 3.07
CA ALA A 148 3.04 -10.81 3.29
C ALA A 148 3.29 -9.47 4.00
N PRO A 149 3.90 -9.44 5.20
CA PRO A 149 4.22 -8.18 5.87
C PRO A 149 5.29 -7.42 5.08
N ASP A 150 4.91 -6.28 4.53
CA ASP A 150 5.77 -5.45 3.68
C ASP A 150 5.82 -3.97 4.08
N ASN A 151 5.06 -3.55 5.10
CA ASN A 151 4.90 -2.15 5.53
C ASN A 151 4.43 -1.23 4.38
N ILE A 152 3.70 -1.78 3.42
CA ILE A 152 3.06 -1.04 2.33
C ILE A 152 1.58 -0.93 2.67
N VAL A 153 1.01 0.28 2.59
CA VAL A 153 -0.43 0.46 2.74
C VAL A 153 -1.09 0.15 1.39
N ASP A 154 -1.76 -1.00 1.31
CA ASP A 154 -2.41 -1.47 0.08
C ASP A 154 -3.91 -1.13 0.05
N GLY A 155 -4.34 -0.46 -1.03
CA GLY A 155 -5.72 -0.29 -1.44
C GLY A 155 -6.25 -1.51 -2.20
N THR A 156 -7.45 -1.40 -2.78
CA THR A 156 -8.10 -2.52 -3.47
C THR A 156 -8.28 -2.23 -4.97
N VAL A 157 -9.32 -2.79 -5.58
CA VAL A 157 -9.75 -2.46 -6.96
C VAL A 157 -11.00 -1.57 -6.97
N GLY A 158 -11.41 -1.08 -5.80
CA GLY A 158 -12.49 -0.12 -5.60
C GLY A 158 -11.96 1.29 -5.38
N GLY A 159 -12.83 2.30 -5.41
CA GLY A 159 -12.43 3.64 -5.00
C GLY A 159 -12.42 3.76 -3.47
N GLU A 160 -11.25 3.97 -2.90
CA GLU A 160 -10.99 4.06 -1.47
C GLU A 160 -10.64 5.48 -1.01
N THR A 161 -10.77 5.71 0.30
CA THR A 161 -10.13 6.84 0.98
C THR A 161 -9.07 6.27 1.90
N ILE A 162 -7.80 6.43 1.52
CA ILE A 162 -6.63 5.94 2.22
C ILE A 162 -6.02 7.12 2.98
N ASP A 163 -6.36 7.24 4.26
CA ASP A 163 -5.82 8.24 5.18
C ASP A 163 -5.30 7.57 6.47
N ALA A 164 -4.91 8.36 7.48
CA ALA A 164 -4.46 7.86 8.78
C ALA A 164 -5.48 6.99 9.56
N SER A 165 -6.71 6.82 9.06
CA SER A 165 -7.70 5.89 9.61
C SER A 165 -7.88 4.61 8.80
N TYR A 166 -7.36 4.58 7.57
CA TYR A 166 -7.35 3.39 6.73
C TYR A 166 -6.40 2.34 7.32
N VAL A 167 -6.83 1.09 7.31
CA VAL A 167 -6.05 -0.08 7.74
C VAL A 167 -6.29 -1.14 6.67
N ASP A 168 -5.24 -1.55 5.99
CA ASP A 168 -5.34 -2.60 4.96
C ASP A 168 -5.47 -4.00 5.59
N ALA A 169 -5.48 -5.03 4.74
CA ALA A 169 -5.58 -6.42 5.17
C ALA A 169 -4.37 -6.87 6.03
N ASP A 170 -3.24 -6.18 5.88
CA ASP A 170 -1.98 -6.46 6.52
C ASP A 170 -1.86 -5.75 7.88
N GLY A 171 -2.81 -4.84 8.17
CA GLY A 171 -2.79 -4.00 9.35
C GLY A 171 -1.92 -2.75 9.22
N ASN A 172 -1.41 -2.45 8.02
CA ASN A 172 -0.61 -1.27 7.75
C ASN A 172 -1.51 -0.02 7.70
N GLN A 173 -0.96 1.10 8.14
CA GLN A 173 -1.65 2.38 8.24
C GLN A 173 -0.65 3.52 8.05
N ILE A 174 -1.14 4.61 7.46
CA ILE A 174 -0.41 5.88 7.33
C ILE A 174 0.04 6.39 8.69
N ASP A 175 1.29 6.86 8.79
CA ASP A 175 1.91 7.39 10.00
C ASP A 175 1.86 6.41 11.20
N SER A 176 1.83 5.09 10.94
CA SER A 176 1.78 4.08 12.01
C SER A 176 3.04 4.04 12.90
N GLY A 177 4.11 4.75 12.49
CA GLY A 177 5.40 4.78 13.17
C GLY A 177 6.33 3.64 12.77
N TYR A 178 5.90 2.80 11.82
CA TYR A 178 6.64 1.65 11.30
C TYR A 178 7.16 1.86 9.87
N GLY A 179 6.87 3.00 9.26
CA GLY A 179 7.38 3.38 7.95
C GLY A 179 8.89 3.67 7.94
N THR A 180 9.36 4.18 6.81
CA THR A 180 10.72 4.64 6.60
C THR A 180 11.00 6.00 7.28
N GLY A 181 12.25 6.45 7.22
CA GLY A 181 12.62 7.79 7.71
C GLY A 181 12.66 7.96 9.24
N ALA A 182 12.77 9.21 9.68
CA ALA A 182 12.92 9.54 11.09
C ALA A 182 11.56 9.50 11.82
N GLY A 183 11.42 8.60 12.79
CA GLY A 183 10.16 8.40 13.51
C GLY A 183 9.20 7.41 12.85
N GLY A 184 9.60 6.83 11.71
CA GLY A 184 8.83 5.80 11.00
C GLY A 184 7.56 6.33 10.35
N LEU A 185 7.61 7.56 9.86
CA LEU A 185 6.48 8.27 9.27
C LEU A 185 6.51 8.26 7.73
N GLY A 186 7.59 7.79 7.10
CA GLY A 186 7.66 7.70 5.63
C GLY A 186 6.98 6.45 5.12
N ASP A 187 5.82 6.56 4.51
CA ASP A 187 4.99 5.46 4.09
C ASP A 187 5.21 5.09 2.61
N VAL A 188 4.92 3.82 2.30
CA VAL A 188 4.76 3.36 0.92
C VAL A 188 3.29 2.99 0.75
N VAL A 189 2.61 3.60 -0.21
CA VAL A 189 1.18 3.41 -0.43
C VAL A 189 0.94 2.96 -1.86
N ASN A 190 0.13 1.93 -2.04
CA ASN A 190 -0.30 1.46 -3.35
C ASN A 190 -1.84 1.40 -3.34
N ALA A 191 -2.48 2.41 -3.90
CA ALA A 191 -3.94 2.54 -3.85
C ALA A 191 -4.67 1.48 -4.71
N GLY A 192 -3.97 0.90 -5.71
CA GLY A 192 -4.48 -0.22 -6.48
C GLY A 192 -5.24 0.24 -7.72
N GLY A 193 -6.55 0.10 -7.74
CA GLY A 193 -7.35 0.68 -8.81
C GLY A 193 -8.73 1.05 -8.34
N GLY A 194 -9.44 1.90 -9.09
CA GLY A 194 -10.58 2.64 -8.56
C GLY A 194 -10.30 4.14 -8.70
N ASP A 195 -11.22 4.97 -8.22
CA ASP A 195 -10.97 6.40 -8.10
C ASP A 195 -10.64 6.67 -6.62
N ASP A 196 -9.37 6.70 -6.29
CA ASP A 196 -8.88 6.72 -4.90
C ASP A 196 -8.60 8.14 -4.38
N VAL A 197 -8.69 8.33 -3.07
CA VAL A 197 -8.23 9.53 -2.37
C VAL A 197 -7.21 9.12 -1.33
N VAL A 198 -5.94 9.48 -1.53
CA VAL A 198 -4.83 9.13 -0.63
C VAL A 198 -4.32 10.39 0.07
N ASP A 199 -4.18 10.33 1.39
CA ASP A 199 -3.46 11.30 2.23
C ASP A 199 -2.37 10.55 3.02
N ALA A 200 -1.12 10.72 2.58
CA ALA A 200 0.05 10.02 3.12
C ALA A 200 0.60 10.67 4.41
N GLY A 201 -0.01 11.75 4.91
CA GLY A 201 0.33 12.25 6.24
C GLY A 201 1.67 12.99 6.28
N GLY A 202 2.59 12.57 7.14
CA GLY A 202 3.81 13.34 7.38
C GLY A 202 5.09 12.53 7.34
N GLY A 203 5.57 12.13 6.17
CA GLY A 203 6.88 11.50 6.02
C GLY A 203 7.62 12.01 4.80
N ASP A 204 8.66 11.27 4.40
CA ASP A 204 9.08 11.30 3.00
C ASP A 204 8.40 10.08 2.36
N ASP A 205 7.25 10.29 1.73
CA ASP A 205 6.33 9.21 1.34
C ASP A 205 6.52 8.76 -0.12
N SER A 206 6.08 7.55 -0.45
CA SER A 206 6.00 7.04 -1.83
C SER A 206 4.61 6.48 -2.12
N VAL A 207 3.82 7.22 -2.89
CA VAL A 207 2.42 6.92 -3.16
C VAL A 207 2.23 6.57 -4.63
N PHE A 208 1.60 5.43 -4.89
CA PHE A 208 1.23 4.95 -6.22
C PHE A 208 -0.31 4.86 -6.30
N GLY A 209 -0.93 5.68 -7.16
CA GLY A 209 -2.39 5.70 -7.36
C GLY A 209 -2.89 4.47 -8.10
N GLY A 210 -2.19 4.07 -9.16
CA GLY A 210 -2.49 2.85 -9.89
C GLY A 210 -3.49 3.07 -11.02
N LEU A 211 -4.64 2.39 -11.02
CA LEU A 211 -5.62 2.44 -12.11
C LEU A 211 -6.89 3.22 -11.73
N GLY A 212 -7.03 4.44 -12.25
CA GLY A 212 -8.29 5.19 -12.23
C GLY A 212 -8.04 6.66 -11.97
N SER A 213 -9.06 7.42 -11.57
CA SER A 213 -8.93 8.87 -11.34
C SER A 213 -8.64 9.15 -9.86
N ASP A 214 -7.35 9.12 -9.52
CA ASP A 214 -6.89 9.23 -8.13
C ASP A 214 -6.58 10.66 -7.71
N THR A 215 -6.73 10.94 -6.41
CA THR A 215 -6.28 12.17 -5.75
C THR A 215 -5.22 11.81 -4.71
N LEU A 216 -3.96 12.15 -4.98
CA LEU A 216 -2.84 11.83 -4.09
C LEU A 216 -2.36 13.10 -3.36
N ILE A 217 -2.34 13.03 -2.03
CA ILE A 217 -1.86 14.09 -1.13
C ILE A 217 -0.68 13.52 -0.36
N GLY A 218 0.54 13.98 -0.65
CA GLY A 218 1.75 13.54 0.07
C GLY A 218 1.89 14.14 1.47
N GLY A 219 1.22 15.27 1.75
CA GLY A 219 1.26 15.91 3.06
C GLY A 219 2.57 16.64 3.35
N THR A 220 3.28 16.32 4.45
CA THR A 220 4.51 17.04 4.84
C THR A 220 5.78 16.21 4.68
N GLY A 221 6.59 16.55 3.68
CA GLY A 221 7.99 16.12 3.55
C GLY A 221 8.41 16.12 2.09
N ASN A 222 9.32 15.24 1.69
CA ASN A 222 9.75 15.10 0.29
C ASN A 222 9.13 13.83 -0.31
N ASP A 223 7.92 13.98 -0.81
CA ASP A 223 7.10 12.84 -1.24
C ASP A 223 7.32 12.53 -2.73
N THR A 224 7.19 11.26 -3.06
CA THR A 224 7.13 10.76 -4.44
C THR A 224 5.72 10.29 -4.71
N LEU A 225 4.99 11.00 -5.56
CA LEU A 225 3.63 10.64 -5.95
C LEU A 225 3.64 10.22 -7.42
N ASP A 226 3.12 9.03 -7.70
CA ASP A 226 2.91 8.48 -9.03
C ASP A 226 1.41 8.23 -9.18
N GLY A 227 0.75 9.04 -10.03
CA GLY A 227 -0.69 8.90 -10.28
C GLY A 227 -1.08 7.56 -10.94
N GLY A 228 -0.10 6.77 -11.39
CA GLY A 228 -0.33 5.53 -12.11
C GLY A 228 -0.70 5.75 -13.58
N THR A 229 -0.97 4.65 -14.28
CA THR A 229 -1.38 4.69 -15.68
C THR A 229 -2.88 4.56 -15.78
N ASP A 230 -3.57 5.66 -15.60
CA ASP A 230 -4.85 5.80 -16.27
C ASP A 230 -4.60 5.88 -17.80
N GLY A 231 -5.61 5.52 -18.58
CA GLY A 231 -5.64 5.90 -20.00
C GLY A 231 -5.74 7.43 -20.20
N SER A 232 -5.37 8.26 -19.22
CA SER A 232 -5.47 9.71 -19.25
C SER A 232 -4.63 10.43 -18.18
N THR A 233 -3.31 10.30 -18.28
CA THR A 233 -2.33 11.35 -17.93
C THR A 233 -2.31 11.87 -16.49
N ASP A 234 -1.34 11.34 -15.73
CA ASP A 234 -0.57 12.08 -14.73
C ASP A 234 -0.21 13.50 -15.25
N ILE A 235 -0.60 14.51 -14.45
CA ILE A 235 -0.69 15.94 -14.76
C ILE A 235 -1.33 16.26 -16.13
N GLY A 236 -2.66 16.20 -16.17
CA GLY A 236 -3.46 16.92 -17.17
C GLY A 236 -4.58 16.07 -17.73
N GLY A 237 -5.83 16.35 -17.35
CA GLY A 237 -6.98 15.64 -17.88
C GLY A 237 -7.08 15.73 -19.41
N THR A 238 -7.43 14.62 -20.07
CA THR A 238 -7.85 14.66 -21.47
C THR A 238 -9.34 15.02 -21.59
N VAL A 239 -9.62 15.96 -22.49
CA VAL A 239 -10.81 16.81 -22.59
C VAL A 239 -12.13 16.08 -22.96
N THR A 240 -13.23 16.48 -22.30
CA THR A 240 -14.53 16.76 -22.95
C THR A 240 -15.29 17.87 -22.16
N VAL A 241 -15.59 18.98 -22.85
CA VAL A 241 -16.22 20.29 -22.48
C VAL A 241 -17.02 20.49 -21.16
N ASP A 242 -16.83 21.69 -20.56
CA ASP A 242 -17.37 22.24 -19.29
C ASP A 242 -16.83 21.58 -18.00
N ASN A 243 -15.51 21.51 -17.84
CA ASN A 243 -14.90 20.90 -16.64
C ASN A 243 -14.46 21.92 -15.60
N THR A 244 -14.59 21.49 -14.35
CA THR A 244 -13.98 22.08 -13.16
C THR A 244 -12.65 21.38 -12.85
N PHE A 245 -11.58 22.12 -12.70
CA PHE A 245 -10.25 21.65 -12.33
C PHE A 245 -9.87 22.21 -10.96
N THR A 246 -9.20 21.42 -10.14
CA THR A 246 -8.48 21.93 -8.98
C THR A 246 -7.08 22.33 -9.41
N VAL A 247 -6.75 23.62 -9.34
CA VAL A 247 -5.49 24.19 -9.84
C VAL A 247 -4.76 24.92 -8.73
N ILE A 248 -3.45 25.08 -8.87
CA ILE A 248 -2.68 26.03 -8.07
C ILE A 248 -2.62 27.34 -8.87
N SER A 249 -3.28 28.39 -8.37
CA SER A 249 -3.19 29.71 -8.99
C SER A 249 -1.93 30.43 -8.49
N LEU A 250 -0.94 30.57 -9.38
CA LEU A 250 0.30 31.29 -9.07
C LEU A 250 0.14 32.83 -9.18
N GLY A 251 -1.10 33.31 -9.36
CA GLY A 251 -1.44 34.71 -9.57
C GLY A 251 -1.52 35.10 -11.04
N SER A 252 -1.49 36.41 -11.30
CA SER A 252 -1.48 36.96 -12.66
C SER A 252 -0.04 37.03 -13.16
N ALA A 253 0.35 36.12 -14.04
CA ALA A 253 1.59 36.23 -14.79
C ALA A 253 1.42 37.20 -15.98
N ALA A 254 2.56 37.66 -16.53
CA ALA A 254 2.54 38.23 -17.87
C ALA A 254 2.22 37.12 -18.87
N ASP A 255 1.62 37.52 -19.99
CA ASP A 255 1.35 36.62 -21.10
C ASP A 255 2.63 35.90 -21.56
N VAL A 256 2.53 34.58 -21.72
CA VAL A 256 3.63 33.68 -22.08
C VAL A 256 3.96 33.76 -23.57
N ASP A 257 3.01 34.22 -24.40
CA ASP A 257 3.13 34.35 -25.86
C ASP A 257 2.53 35.68 -26.35
N PRO A 258 3.18 36.83 -26.10
CA PRO A 258 2.65 38.14 -26.48
C PRO A 258 2.76 38.47 -27.99
N ASP A 259 3.38 37.63 -28.83
CA ASP A 259 3.49 37.84 -30.28
C ASP A 259 2.76 36.76 -31.08
N GLU A 260 1.45 36.99 -31.24
CA GLU A 260 0.47 36.16 -31.98
C GLU A 260 0.84 35.82 -33.43
N THR A 261 1.94 36.35 -33.98
CA THR A 261 2.36 36.05 -35.35
C THR A 261 3.01 34.67 -35.48
N ASN A 262 3.31 34.01 -34.37
CA ASN A 262 3.94 32.70 -34.37
C ASN A 262 3.55 31.90 -33.12
N GLY A 263 3.35 30.58 -33.23
CA GLY A 263 2.99 29.73 -32.09
C GLY A 263 4.18 29.36 -31.21
N VAL A 264 4.98 30.34 -30.78
CA VAL A 264 6.19 30.12 -29.99
C VAL A 264 6.17 31.04 -28.78
N SER A 265 5.99 30.49 -27.59
CA SER A 265 6.05 31.25 -26.34
C SER A 265 7.32 32.10 -26.19
N GLU A 266 7.21 33.43 -26.17
CA GLU A 266 8.35 34.33 -25.96
C GLU A 266 8.71 34.56 -24.49
N ASN A 267 7.76 34.42 -23.58
CA ASN A 267 7.91 34.71 -22.15
C ASN A 267 7.81 33.46 -21.27
N ALA A 268 8.02 32.26 -21.81
CA ALA A 268 8.00 31.01 -21.01
C ALA A 268 8.96 31.04 -19.80
N GLY A 269 10.00 31.88 -19.84
CA GLY A 269 10.90 32.13 -18.71
C GLY A 269 10.24 32.80 -17.50
N ASP A 270 9.13 33.51 -17.67
CA ASP A 270 8.40 34.18 -16.58
C ASP A 270 7.67 33.18 -15.68
N LEU A 271 7.44 31.96 -16.16
CA LEU A 271 6.95 30.85 -15.34
C LEU A 271 8.04 30.24 -14.46
N VAL A 272 9.31 30.54 -14.71
CA VAL A 272 10.43 29.97 -13.96
C VAL A 272 10.65 30.74 -12.67
N GLY A 273 10.17 30.18 -11.55
CA GLY A 273 10.30 30.76 -10.21
C GLY A 273 10.32 29.70 -9.11
N THR A 274 10.47 30.14 -7.85
CA THR A 274 10.25 29.29 -6.68
C THR A 274 8.84 29.55 -6.17
N TYR A 275 8.00 28.51 -6.19
CA TYR A 275 6.62 28.57 -5.77
C TYR A 275 6.42 27.73 -4.52
N GLY A 276 5.63 28.23 -3.58
CA GLY A 276 5.41 27.59 -2.29
C GLY A 276 6.63 27.62 -1.36
N SER A 277 6.41 27.17 -0.13
CA SER A 277 7.46 26.89 0.85
C SER A 277 6.95 25.89 1.87
N ALA A 278 7.83 25.31 2.69
CA ALA A 278 7.41 24.46 3.81
C ALA A 278 6.44 25.17 4.79
N GLY A 279 6.46 26.50 4.87
CA GLY A 279 5.53 27.27 5.72
C GLY A 279 4.24 27.71 5.01
N THR A 280 4.17 27.57 3.69
CA THR A 280 3.04 27.96 2.84
C THR A 280 3.04 27.05 1.59
N PRO A 281 2.69 25.77 1.74
CA PRO A 281 2.75 24.81 0.64
C PRO A 281 1.68 25.12 -0.41
N LEU A 282 1.95 24.80 -1.68
CA LEU A 282 1.04 25.16 -2.77
C LEU A 282 -0.29 24.39 -2.72
N TYR A 283 -0.30 23.17 -2.18
CA TYR A 283 -1.54 22.39 -2.02
C TYR A 283 -2.53 23.05 -1.03
N ALA A 284 -2.09 24.04 -0.24
CA ALA A 284 -2.99 24.81 0.62
C ALA A 284 -3.66 25.98 -0.15
N GLU A 285 -3.22 26.26 -1.38
CA GLU A 285 -3.70 27.35 -2.24
C GLU A 285 -4.43 26.80 -3.49
N LEU A 286 -5.06 25.64 -3.34
CA LEU A 286 -5.87 25.03 -4.39
C LEU A 286 -7.08 25.92 -4.70
N ALA A 287 -7.32 26.13 -5.98
CA ALA A 287 -8.38 26.95 -6.53
C ALA A 287 -9.22 26.12 -7.51
N ASN A 288 -10.52 26.44 -7.60
CA ASN A 288 -11.38 25.82 -8.61
C ASN A 288 -11.30 26.64 -9.90
N MET A 289 -10.93 26.00 -11.01
CA MET A 289 -10.90 26.57 -12.35
C MET A 289 -12.01 25.95 -13.20
N GLU A 290 -12.81 26.76 -13.87
CA GLU A 290 -13.76 26.30 -14.90
C GLU A 290 -13.29 26.77 -16.28
N THR A 291 -13.31 25.91 -17.29
CA THR A 291 -12.94 26.30 -18.67
C THR A 291 -14.16 26.44 -19.58
N PHE A 292 -14.09 27.39 -20.52
CA PHE A 292 -15.17 27.72 -21.45
C PHE A 292 -14.64 27.85 -22.89
N ASP A 293 -15.04 26.90 -23.75
CA ASP A 293 -14.78 26.93 -25.19
C ASP A 293 -15.81 27.85 -25.87
N THR A 294 -15.41 29.09 -26.10
CA THR A 294 -16.21 30.14 -26.74
C THR A 294 -16.25 30.02 -28.26
N SER A 295 -15.24 29.40 -28.87
CA SER A 295 -15.10 29.23 -30.32
C SER A 295 -15.88 28.01 -30.85
N GLY A 296 -16.15 27.05 -29.96
CA GLY A 296 -16.88 25.80 -30.24
C GLY A 296 -16.09 24.81 -31.09
N ASN A 297 -14.76 24.95 -31.12
CA ASN A 297 -13.86 24.07 -31.88
C ASN A 297 -13.51 22.77 -31.12
N GLY A 298 -13.91 22.67 -29.85
CA GLY A 298 -13.66 21.52 -28.98
C GLY A 298 -12.31 21.56 -28.26
N ALA A 299 -11.60 22.69 -28.28
CA ALA A 299 -10.32 22.91 -27.64
C ALA A 299 -10.33 24.18 -26.78
N ILE A 300 -9.50 24.21 -25.74
CA ILE A 300 -9.10 25.44 -25.04
C ILE A 300 -7.66 25.66 -25.47
N GLU A 301 -7.43 26.67 -26.31
CA GLU A 301 -6.12 26.96 -26.89
C GLU A 301 -5.49 28.11 -26.10
N ASP A 302 -4.18 28.01 -25.85
CA ASP A 302 -3.39 29.07 -25.22
C ASP A 302 -2.87 30.12 -26.22
N ASN A 303 -3.05 29.85 -27.52
CA ASN A 303 -2.75 30.74 -28.63
C ASN A 303 -3.69 30.40 -29.79
N ASP A 304 -4.58 31.33 -30.13
CA ASP A 304 -5.57 31.14 -31.20
C ASP A 304 -5.27 31.92 -32.49
N ASN A 305 -4.07 32.50 -32.68
CA ASN A 305 -3.62 33.25 -33.87
C ASN A 305 -4.75 34.03 -34.59
N GLY A 306 -5.46 34.87 -33.83
CA GLY A 306 -6.53 35.73 -34.33
C GLY A 306 -7.91 35.05 -34.39
N GLY A 307 -8.14 34.07 -33.53
CA GLY A 307 -9.40 33.37 -33.30
C GLY A 307 -10.34 34.15 -32.37
N THR A 308 -11.20 33.41 -31.68
CA THR A 308 -12.08 33.95 -30.65
C THR A 308 -11.60 33.46 -29.28
N PRO A 309 -11.12 34.35 -28.40
CA PRO A 309 -10.51 33.97 -27.12
C PRO A 309 -11.35 33.03 -26.28
N GLU A 310 -10.75 31.94 -25.82
CA GLU A 310 -11.30 31.08 -24.78
C GLU A 310 -11.17 31.70 -23.39
N ASN A 311 -12.02 31.25 -22.46
CA ASN A 311 -12.04 31.76 -21.10
C ASN A 311 -11.83 30.66 -20.06
N LEU A 312 -11.16 31.02 -18.98
CA LEU A 312 -11.14 30.22 -17.76
C LEU A 312 -11.59 31.06 -16.56
N THR A 313 -12.23 30.44 -15.58
CA THR A 313 -12.70 31.09 -14.36
C THR A 313 -12.05 30.45 -13.15
N ILE A 314 -11.12 31.14 -12.48
CA ILE A 314 -10.46 30.64 -11.26
C ILE A 314 -11.06 31.34 -10.05
N ASN A 315 -11.64 30.58 -9.12
CA ASN A 315 -12.31 31.10 -7.91
C ASN A 315 -13.33 32.23 -8.23
N GLY A 316 -14.02 32.12 -9.36
CA GLY A 316 -15.01 33.10 -9.83
C GLY A 316 -14.44 34.33 -10.55
N VAL A 317 -13.11 34.41 -10.77
CA VAL A 317 -12.48 35.45 -11.58
C VAL A 317 -12.24 34.91 -12.99
N VAL A 318 -12.73 35.63 -14.00
CA VAL A 318 -12.58 35.25 -15.41
C VAL A 318 -11.25 35.77 -15.96
N TYR A 319 -10.52 34.89 -16.62
CA TYR A 319 -9.29 35.15 -17.36
C TYR A 319 -9.51 34.74 -18.81
N ASN A 320 -9.13 35.59 -19.75
CA ASN A 320 -9.00 35.17 -21.14
C ASN A 320 -7.71 34.37 -21.24
N VAL A 321 -7.78 33.23 -21.93
CA VAL A 321 -6.63 32.35 -22.18
C VAL A 321 -5.76 32.89 -23.31
N ASP A 322 -6.30 33.85 -24.07
CA ASP A 322 -5.66 34.51 -25.20
C ASP A 322 -5.38 36.02 -24.93
N SER A 323 -4.39 36.55 -25.63
CA SER A 323 -4.02 37.97 -25.63
C SER A 323 -4.93 38.78 -26.59
N LEU A 324 -4.70 40.10 -26.73
CA LEU A 324 -5.53 41.00 -27.57
C LEU A 324 -4.69 41.71 -28.64
#